data_AF-A0A3D1KVK1-F1
#
_entry.id   AF-A0A3D1KVK1-F1
#
_cell.length_a   1.000
_cell.length_b   1.000
_cell.length_c   1.000
_cell.angle_alpha   90.00
_cell.angle_beta   90.00
_cell.angle_gamma   90.00
#
_symmetry.space_group_name_H-M   'P 1'
#
loop_
_entity.id
_entity.type
_entity.pdbx_description
1 polymer ?
#
loop_
_entity_poly.entity_id
_entity_poly.type
_entity_poly.pdbx_seq_one_letter_code
_entity_poly.pdbx_strand_id
1 'polypeptide(L)' 'MNVPTMAEMTAQGIQPDVLFWVGCAGSFDDRAKKITKAFVKI' A
#
# COMPACT_ATOMS: atom_id res chain seq x y z
N MET A 1 -7.18 9.51 1.88
CA MET A 1 -6.99 8.18 1.27
C MET A 1 -6.33 7.33 2.33
N ASN A 2 -7.10 6.49 3.02
CA ASN A 2 -6.57 5.64 4.08
C ASN A 2 -6.36 4.25 3.47
N VAL A 3 -5.11 3.86 3.26
CA VAL A 3 -4.75 2.52 2.79
C VAL A 3 -4.32 1.74 4.03
N PRO A 4 -5.09 0.74 4.48
CA PRO A 4 -4.76 -0.03 5.67
C PRO A 4 -3.43 -0.74 5.49
N THR A 5 -2.56 -0.59 6.47
CA THR A 5 -1.27 -1.27 6.51
C THR A 5 -1.43 -2.70 7.02
N MET A 6 -0.45 -3.55 6.73
CA MET A 6 -0.41 -4.90 7.28
C MET A 6 -0.48 -4.92 8.82
N ALA A 7 0.14 -3.94 9.48
CA ALA A 7 0.12 -3.83 10.93
C ALA A 7 -1.29 -3.57 11.48
N GLU A 8 -2.05 -2.69 10.82
CA GLU A 8 -3.42 -2.36 11.21
C GLU A 8 -4.38 -3.54 10.95
N MET A 9 -4.26 -4.22 9.80
CA MET A 9 -5.08 -5.40 9.52
C MET A 9 -4.81 -6.54 10.49
N THR A 10 -3.54 -6.77 10.83
CA THR A 10 -3.15 -7.79 11.82
C THR A 10 -3.71 -7.44 13.20
N ALA A 11 -3.67 -6.17 13.61
CA ALA A 11 -4.25 -5.72 14.88
C ALA A 11 -5.78 -5.90 14.94
N GLN A 12 -6.46 -5.87 13.79
CA GLN A 12 -7.90 -6.13 13.67
C GLN A 12 -8.23 -7.63 13.53
N GLY A 13 -7.22 -8.51 13.49
CA GLY A 13 -7.41 -9.95 13.25
C GLY A 13 -7.85 -10.28 11.82
N ILE A 14 -7.75 -9.32 10.90
CA ILE A 14 -8.13 -9.48 9.50
C ILE A 14 -6.89 -9.91 8.72
N GLN A 15 -6.99 -11.02 8.02
CA GLN A 15 -5.92 -11.49 7.13
C GLN A 15 -6.24 -11.03 5.70
N PRO A 16 -5.38 -10.21 5.07
CA PRO A 16 -5.64 -9.73 3.72
C PRO A 16 -5.50 -10.84 2.69
N ASP A 17 -6.41 -10.86 1.71
CA ASP A 17 -6.34 -11.78 0.57
C ASP A 17 -5.20 -11.42 -0.40
N VAL A 18 -4.88 -10.13 -0.52
CA VAL A 18 -3.83 -9.61 -1.40
C VAL A 18 -3.01 -8.55 -0.69
N LEU A 19 -1.70 -8.73 -0.67
CA LEU A 19 -0.74 -7.75 -0.16
C LEU A 19 -0.01 -7.07 -1.32
N PHE A 20 -0.19 -5.76 -1.43
CA PHE A 20 0.57 -4.94 -2.38
C PHE A 20 1.85 -4.40 -1.75
N TRP A 21 3.00 -4.92 -2.18
CA TRP A 21 4.31 -4.51 -1.68
C TRP A 21 4.91 -3.37 -2.49
N VAL A 22 5.43 -2.35 -1.81
CA VAL A 22 6.03 -1.17 -2.45
C VAL A 22 7.51 -1.10 -2.12
N GLY A 23 8.36 -1.19 -3.14
CA GLY A 23 9.81 -1.04 -3.01
C GLY A 23 10.29 0.42 -3.02
N CYS A 24 11.60 0.63 -2.89
CA CYS A 24 12.20 1.97 -2.73
C CYS A 24 11.75 3.00 -3.77
N ALA A 25 11.70 2.65 -5.06
CA ALA A 25 11.25 3.59 -6.10
C ALA A 25 9.82 4.09 -5.84
N GLY A 26 8.88 3.19 -5.53
CA GLY A 26 7.50 3.56 -5.23
C GLY A 26 7.32 4.36 -3.93
N SER A 27 8.32 4.32 -3.04
CA SER A 27 8.33 5.05 -1.78
C SER A 27 8.93 6.46 -1.90
N PHE A 28 10.00 6.61 -2.68
CA PHE A 28 10.84 7.82 -2.68
C PHE A 28 10.87 8.58 -4.01
N ASP A 29 10.72 7.89 -5.15
CA ASP A 29 10.68 8.57 -6.45
C ASP A 29 9.27 9.14 -6.70
N ASP A 30 9.18 10.44 -6.97
CA ASP A 30 7.88 11.13 -7.09
C ASP A 30 7.02 10.63 -8.25
N ARG A 31 7.64 10.17 -9.34
CA ARG A 31 6.92 9.63 -10.49
C ARG A 31 6.36 8.25 -10.15
N ALA A 32 7.19 7.37 -9.61
CA ALA A 32 6.77 6.03 -9.20
C ALA A 32 5.74 6.09 -8.07
N LYS A 33 5.90 6.99 -7.10
CA LYS A 33 4.94 7.20 -6.00
C LYS A 33 3.55 7.61 -6.49
N LYS A 34 3.47 8.44 -7.54
CA LYS A 34 2.18 8.78 -8.17
C LYS A 34 1.49 7.56 -8.78
N ILE A 35 2.26 6.71 -9.45
CA ILE A 35 1.75 5.46 -10.05
C ILE A 35 1.26 4.51 -8.95
N THR A 36 2.09 4.25 -7.94
CA THR A 36 1.75 3.41 -6.78
C THR A 36 0.45 3.88 -6.12
N LYS A 37 0.33 5.18 -5.84
CA LYS A 37 -0.89 5.76 -5.23
C LYS A 37 -2.13 5.66 -6.13
N ALA A 38 -1.96 5.74 -7.45
CA ALA A 38 -3.06 5.58 -8.39
C ALA A 38 -3.53 4.12 -8.43
N PHE A 39 -2.63 3.16 -8.28
CA PHE A 39 -2.95 1.73 -8.25
C PHE A 39 -3.81 1.35 -7.04
N VAL A 40 -3.50 1.89 -5.85
CA VAL A 40 -4.28 1.64 -4.61
C VAL A 40 -5.58 2.46 -4.50
N LYS A 41 -5.89 3.31 -5.49
CA LYS A 41 -7.15 4.07 -5.57
C LYS A 41 -8.30 3.30 -6.25
N ILE A 42 -7.96 2.31 -7.09
CA ILE A 42 -8.91 1.56 -7.92
C ILE A 42 -9.64 0.53 -7.06
#